data_AF-A0A7V9Z196-F1
#
_entry.id   AF-A0A7V9Z196-F1
#
_cell.length_a   1.000
_cell.length_b   1.000
_cell.length_c   1.000
_cell.angle_alpha   90.00
_cell.angle_beta   90.00
_cell.angle_gamma   90.00
#
_symmetry.space_group_name_H-M   'P 1'
#
loop_
_entity.id
_entity.type
_entity.pdbx_description
1 polymer ?
#
loop_
_entity_poly.entity_id
_entity_poly.type
_entity_poly.pdbx_seq_one_letter_code
_entity_poly.pdbx_strand_id
1 'polypeptide(L)' 'MGNPLFQKAREAVMIAKQAANGQSSVDLQHAVEMAKNALSSAYANSTTAEQAQLRQFQEDLDKITQ' A
#
# COMPACT_ATOMS: atom_id res chain seq x y z
N MET A 1 18.59 7.13 -6.13
CA MET A 1 18.30 5.69 -6.00
C MET A 1 17.04 5.57 -5.15
N GLY A 2 15.89 5.30 -5.77
CA GLY A 2 14.62 5.21 -5.05
C GLY A 2 14.41 3.79 -4.53
N ASN A 3 13.84 3.65 -3.32
CA ASN A 3 13.56 2.35 -2.72
C ASN A 3 12.48 1.61 -3.55
N PRO A 4 12.81 0.48 -4.21
CA PRO A 4 11.86 -0.24 -5.06
C PRO A 4 10.71 -0.82 -4.25
N LEU A 5 10.94 -1.19 -2.98
CA LEU A 5 9.89 -1.70 -2.10
C LEU A 5 8.91 -0.58 -1.73
N PHE A 6 9.40 0.63 -1.49
CA PHE A 6 8.56 1.79 -1.25
C PHE A 6 7.65 2.09 -2.45
N GLN A 7 8.21 2.07 -3.67
CA GLN A 7 7.42 2.28 -4.89
C GLN A 7 6.35 1.20 -5.05
N LYS A 8 6.71 -0.07 -4.83
CA LYS A 8 5.77 -1.20 -4.88
C LYS A 8 4.66 -1.08 -3.84
N ALA A 9 4.97 -0.66 -2.61
CA ALA A 9 3.98 -0.45 -1.56
C ALA A 9 2.99 0.67 -1.94
N ARG A 10 3.49 1.79 -2.48
CA ARG A 10 2.65 2.87 -2.98
C ARG A 10 1.71 2.40 -4.10
N GLU A 11 2.24 1.66 -5.07
CA GLU A 11 1.46 1.13 -6.18
C GLU A 11 0.36 0.18 -5.70
N ALA A 12 0.69 -0.76 -4.80
CA ALA A 12 -0.28 -1.70 -4.25
C ALA A 12 -1.42 -0.98 -3.51
N VAL A 13 -1.12 0.07 -2.75
CA VAL A 13 -2.15 0.89 -2.07
C VAL A 13 -3.01 1.67 -3.08
N MET A 14 -2.43 2.15 -4.18
CA MET A 14 -3.23 2.77 -5.26
C MET A 14 -4.18 1.76 -5.90
N ILE A 15 -3.74 0.52 -6.14
CA ILE A 15 -4.58 -0.55 -6.69
C ILE A 15 -5.73 -0.85 -5.73
N ALA A 16 -5.46 -0.96 -4.43
CA ALA A 16 -6.50 -1.18 -3.42
C ALA A 16 -7.54 -0.03 -3.40
N LYS A 17 -7.08 1.22 -3.49
CA LYS A 17 -7.99 2.39 -3.60
C LYS A 17 -8.84 2.34 -4.88
N GLN A 18 -8.26 1.95 -6.01
CA GLN A 18 -9.00 1.79 -7.26
C GLN A 18 -10.03 0.66 -7.17
N ALA A 19 -9.68 -0.46 -6.56
CA ALA A 19 -10.59 -1.58 -6.32
C ALA A 19 -11.77 -1.17 -5.41
N ALA A 20 -11.51 -0.40 -4.34
CA ALA A 20 -12.55 0.12 -3.45
C ALA A 20 -13.53 1.05 -4.18
N ASN A 21 -13.05 1.81 -5.16
CA ASN A 21 -13.87 2.70 -5.99
C ASN A 21 -14.54 1.99 -7.18
N GLY A 22 -14.40 0.66 -7.32
CA GLY A 22 -14.92 -0.09 -8.47
C GLY A 22 -14.21 0.20 -9.80
N GLN A 23 -13.02 0.81 -9.76
CA GLN A 23 -12.21 1.19 -10.92
C GLN A 23 -11.16 0.14 -11.30
N SER A 24 -11.10 -0.98 -10.58
CA SER A 24 -10.18 -2.09 -10.83
C SER A 24 -10.93 -3.41 -10.96
N SER A 25 -10.41 -4.31 -11.79
CA SER A 25 -10.91 -5.69 -11.91
C SER A 25 -10.41 -6.61 -10.79
N VAL A 26 -9.47 -6.13 -9.97
CA VAL A 26 -8.94 -6.86 -8.81
C VAL A 26 -9.95 -6.77 -7.68
N ASP A 27 -10.22 -7.92 -7.06
CA ASP A 27 -11.00 -7.99 -5.83
C ASP A 27 -10.39 -7.10 -4.72
N LEU A 28 -11.22 -6.33 -4.03
CA LEU A 28 -10.76 -5.39 -3.00
C LEU A 28 -9.98 -6.11 -1.89
N GLN A 29 -10.46 -7.27 -1.45
CA GLN A 29 -9.82 -8.02 -0.36
C GLN A 29 -8.44 -8.50 -0.80
N HIS A 30 -8.33 -9.03 -2.01
CA HIS A 30 -7.04 -9.43 -2.58
C HIS A 30 -6.08 -8.23 -2.77
N ALA A 31 -6.58 -7.10 -3.27
CA ALA A 31 -5.78 -5.87 -3.43
C ALA A 31 -5.25 -5.35 -2.09
N VAL A 32 -6.07 -5.42 -1.04
CA VAL A 32 -5.71 -5.01 0.32
C VAL A 32 -4.64 -5.93 0.91
N GLU A 33 -4.76 -7.24 0.74
CA GLU A 33 -3.74 -8.20 1.19
C GLU A 33 -2.39 -7.94 0.51
N MET A 34 -2.40 -7.71 -0.81
CA MET A 34 -1.17 -7.33 -1.54
C MET A 34 -0.57 -6.04 -0.99
N ALA A 35 -1.39 -5.02 -0.74
CA ALA A 35 -0.93 -3.75 -0.19
C ALA A 35 -0.34 -3.91 1.21
N LYS A 36 -0.97 -4.69 2.11
CA LYS A 36 -0.43 -4.98 3.46
C LYS A 36 0.93 -5.66 3.41
N ASN A 37 1.08 -6.67 2.55
CA ASN A 37 2.35 -7.37 2.37
C ASN A 37 3.45 -6.46 1.82
N ALA A 38 3.12 -5.63 0.83
CA ALA A 38 4.07 -4.69 0.24
C ALA A 38 4.49 -3.60 1.25
N LEU A 39 3.53 -3.05 2.03
CA LEU A 39 3.80 -2.08 3.09
C LEU A 39 4.72 -2.67 4.16
N SER A 40 4.44 -3.88 4.64
CA SER A 40 5.29 -4.56 5.63
C SER A 40 6.72 -4.77 5.12
N SER A 41 6.86 -5.22 3.87
CA SER A 41 8.18 -5.45 3.25
C SER A 41 8.95 -4.15 3.06
N ALA A 42 8.26 -3.09 2.62
CA ALA A 42 8.85 -1.77 2.46
C ALA A 42 9.28 -1.17 3.79
N TYR A 43 8.45 -1.30 4.85
CA TYR A 43 8.72 -0.72 6.15
C TYR A 43 10.02 -1.26 6.78
N ALA A 44 10.22 -2.58 6.66
CA ALA A 44 11.43 -3.25 7.14
C ALA A 44 12.72 -2.82 6.41
N ASN A 45 12.60 -2.31 5.18
CA ASN A 45 13.73 -1.96 4.30
C ASN A 45 13.77 -0.47 3.94
N SER A 46 13.14 0.38 4.76
CA SER A 46 13.01 1.82 4.52
C SER A 46 13.71 2.64 5.59
N THR A 47 14.09 3.87 5.23
CA THR A 47 14.57 4.87 6.19
C THR A 47 13.44 5.35 7.09
N THR A 48 13.76 6.02 8.21
CA THR A 48 12.74 6.61 9.11
C THR A 48 11.79 7.59 8.38
N ALA A 49 12.31 8.34 7.39
CA ALA A 49 11.50 9.26 6.59
C ALA A 49 10.50 8.51 5.68
N GLU A 50 10.94 7.44 5.03
CA GLU A 50 10.08 6.58 4.20
C GLU A 50 9.07 5.79 5.05
N GLN A 51 9.46 5.33 6.24
CA GLN A 51 8.55 4.68 7.19
C GLN A 51 7.38 5.57 7.59
N ALA A 52 7.61 6.87 7.78
CA ALA A 52 6.53 7.83 8.05
C ALA A 52 5.54 7.91 6.88
N GLN A 53 6.04 7.90 5.64
CA GLN A 53 5.19 7.88 4.44
C GLN A 53 4.44 6.54 4.27
N LEU A 54 5.09 5.41 4.55
CA LEU A 54 4.47 4.08 4.52
C LEU A 54 3.34 3.96 5.55
N ARG A 55 3.52 4.55 6.73
CA ARG A 55 2.46 4.61 7.75
C ARG A 55 1.24 5.37 7.24
N GLN A 56 1.44 6.49 6.53
CA GLN A 56 0.33 7.23 5.92
C GLN A 56 -0.43 6.36 4.90
N PHE A 57 0.28 5.57 4.10
CA PHE A 57 -0.35 4.65 3.14
C PHE A 57 -1.12 3.51 3.84
N GLN A 58 -0.64 3.02 4.98
CA GLN A 58 -1.35 2.04 5.78
C GLN A 58 -2.65 2.61 6.33
N GLU A 59 -2.63 3.84 6.89
CA GLU A 59 -3.84 4.50 7.37
C GLU A 59 -4.87 4.71 6.25
N ASP A 60 -4.41 5.05 5.06
CA ASP A 60 -5.27 5.18 3.89
C ASP A 60 -5.88 3.85 3.43
N LEU A 61 -5.13 2.75 3.58
CA LEU A 61 -5.62 1.40 3.30
C LEU A 61 -6.65 0.94 4.33
N ASP A 62 -6.45 1.29 5.60
CA ASP A 62 -7.39 0.98 6.68
C ASP A 62 -8.71 1.73 6.51
N LYS A 63 -8.69 2.98 6.03
CA LYS A 63 -9.93 3.76 5.74
C LYS A 63 -10.84 3.15 4.68
N ILE A 64 -10.28 2.41 3.72
CA ILE A 64 -11.07 1.77 2.65
C ILE A 64 -11.46 0.33 2.99
N THR A 65 -11.04 -0.17 4.16
CA THR A 65 -11.32 -1.53 4.64
C THR A 65 -12.12 -1.57 5.94
N GLN A 66 -12.42 -0.40 6.54
CA GLN A 66 -13.45 -0.25 7.58
C GLN A 66 -14.84 -0.26 6.98
#